data_AF-A0A9N9I1Z2-F1
#
_entry.id   AF-A0A9N9I1Z2-F1
#
_cell.length_a   1.000
_cell.length_b   1.000
_cell.length_c   1.000
_cell.angle_alpha   90.00
_cell.angle_beta   90.00
_cell.angle_gamma   90.00
#
_symmetry.space_group_name_H-M   'P 1'
#
loop_
_entity.id
_entity.type
_entity.pdbx_description
1 polymer ?
#
loop_
_entity_poly.entity_id
_entity_poly.type
_entity_poly.pdbx_seq_one_letter_code
_entity_poly.pdbx_strand_id
1 'polypeptide(L)' 'MSCDKNDTDVESSNRAHIVAIAVREACCLATSTNKQDWEKAHQMIIQNKHLIEDEKNVIINLLRPSA' A
#
# COMPACT_ATOMS: atom_id res chain seq x y z
N MET A 1 36.68 -17.12 -0.51
CA MET A 1 35.91 -16.65 0.66
C MET A 1 34.61 -16.11 0.10
N SER A 2 33.52 -16.85 0.31
CA SER A 2 32.22 -16.57 -0.27
C SER A 2 31.64 -15.30 0.33
N CYS A 3 31.28 -14.36 -0.52
CA CYS A 3 30.49 -13.20 -0.15
C CYS A 3 29.06 -13.67 0.18
N ASP A 4 28.73 -13.63 1.48
CA ASP A 4 27.37 -13.71 2.00
C ASP A 4 26.49 -12.73 1.22
N LYS A 5 25.64 -13.28 0.35
CA LYS A 5 24.58 -12.51 -0.31
C LYS A 5 23.48 -12.36 0.73
N ASN A 6 23.26 -11.11 1.13
CA ASN A 6 22.14 -10.70 1.97
C ASN A 6 20.83 -11.34 1.49
N ASP A 7 20.29 -12.26 2.28
CA ASP A 7 18.92 -12.79 2.17
C ASP A 7 17.85 -11.74 2.54
N THR A 8 18.24 -10.47 2.68
CA THR A 8 17.37 -9.35 3.11
C THR A 8 16.74 -8.58 1.95
N ASP A 9 17.02 -8.94 0.68
CA ASP A 9 16.49 -8.20 -0.48
C ASP A 9 15.17 -8.78 -1.01
N VAL A 10 14.97 -10.10 -0.87
CA VAL A 10 13.80 -10.81 -1.42
C VAL A 10 12.52 -10.48 -0.65
N GLU A 11 12.61 -10.33 0.68
CA GLU A 11 11.46 -9.99 1.50
C GLU A 11 11.03 -8.52 1.32
N SER A 12 11.98 -7.60 1.19
CA SER A 12 11.73 -6.18 0.90
C SER A 12 11.22 -5.93 -0.52
N SER A 13 11.71 -6.67 -1.51
CA SER A 13 11.25 -6.56 -2.90
C SER A 13 9.80 -7.05 -3.04
N ASN A 14 9.44 -8.12 -2.31
CA ASN A 14 8.07 -8.61 -2.23
C ASN A 14 7.15 -7.61 -1.49
N ARG A 15 7.61 -7.00 -0.39
CA ARG A 15 6.85 -5.96 0.35
C ARG A 15 6.56 -4.74 -0.52
N ALA A 16 7.59 -4.19 -1.16
CA ALA A 16 7.44 -3.04 -2.05
C ALA A 16 6.47 -3.33 -3.20
N HIS A 17 6.49 -4.55 -3.73
CA HIS A 17 5.55 -4.99 -4.75
C HIS A 17 4.10 -5.08 -4.23
N ILE A 18 3.90 -5.65 -3.04
CA ILE A 18 2.57 -5.73 -2.37
C ILE A 18 2.02 -4.33 -2.12
N VAL A 19 2.84 -3.43 -1.57
CA VAL A 19 2.47 -2.03 -1.32
C VAL A 19 2.14 -1.32 -2.62
N ALA A 20 2.96 -1.47 -3.66
CA ALA A 20 2.72 -0.84 -4.96
C ALA A 20 1.42 -1.30 -5.62
N ILE A 21 1.07 -2.60 -5.51
CA ILE A 21 -0.21 -3.11 -5.99
C ILE A 21 -1.36 -2.49 -5.21
N ALA A 22 -1.31 -2.51 -3.88
CA ALA A 22 -2.37 -1.96 -3.04
C ALA A 22 -2.57 -0.45 -3.27
N VAL A 23 -1.47 0.31 -3.41
CA VAL A 23 -1.52 1.74 -3.76
C VAL A 23 -2.13 1.94 -5.14
N ARG A 24 -1.73 1.14 -6.15
CA ARG A 24 -2.30 1.25 -7.50
C ARG A 24 -3.81 1.02 -7.50
N GLU A 25 -4.27 -0.01 -6.81
CA GLU A 25 -5.71 -0.32 -6.67
C GLU A 25 -6.45 0.79 -5.94
N ALA A 26 -5.89 1.29 -4.84
CA ALA A 26 -6.49 2.37 -4.08
C ALA A 26 -6.49 3.71 -4.85
N CYS A 27 -5.45 4.00 -5.63
CA CYS A 27 -5.39 5.16 -6.54
C CYS A 27 -6.45 5.09 -7.63
N CYS A 28 -6.69 3.92 -8.22
CA CYS A 28 -7.74 3.74 -9.23
C CYS A 28 -9.14 4.04 -8.69
N LEU A 29 -9.36 3.86 -7.39
CA LEU A 29 -10.62 4.19 -6.72
C LEU A 29 -10.63 5.65 -6.26
N ALA A 30 -9.52 6.18 -5.78
CA ALA A 30 -9.40 7.55 -5.27
C ALA A 30 -9.27 8.64 -6.35
N THR A 31 -9.51 8.32 -7.63
CA THR A 31 -9.39 9.28 -8.75
C THR A 31 -10.46 10.38 -8.75
N SER A 32 -11.58 10.15 -8.06
CA SER A 32 -12.66 11.11 -7.95
C SER A 32 -12.51 11.86 -6.62
N THR A 33 -12.70 13.18 -6.61
CA THR A 33 -12.90 14.04 -5.41
C THR A 33 -14.14 13.65 -4.58
N ASN A 34 -14.68 12.46 -4.82
CA ASN A 34 -15.86 11.90 -4.19
C ASN A 34 -15.46 11.18 -2.90
N LYS A 35 -15.97 11.68 -1.78
CA LYS A 35 -15.77 11.09 -0.45
C LYS A 35 -16.15 9.60 -0.38
N GLN A 36 -17.14 9.18 -1.17
CA GLN A 36 -17.59 7.79 -1.21
C GLN A 36 -16.55 6.85 -1.87
N ASP A 37 -15.82 7.34 -2.86
CA ASP A 37 -14.79 6.55 -3.54
C ASP A 37 -13.54 6.43 -2.66
N TRP A 38 -13.25 7.48 -1.88
CA TRP A 38 -12.26 7.44 -0.81
C TRP A 38 -12.61 6.41 0.28
N GLU A 39 -13.86 6.35 0.75
CA GLU A 39 -14.28 5.36 1.75
C GLU A 39 -14.13 3.92 1.25
N LYS A 40 -14.38 3.67 -0.04
CA LYS A 40 -14.15 2.35 -0.67
C LYS A 40 -12.65 2.01 -0.73
N ALA A 41 -11.81 2.95 -1.14
CA ALA A 41 -10.35 2.78 -1.15
C ALA A 41 -9.82 2.51 0.27
N HIS A 42 -10.28 3.26 1.26
CA HIS A 42 -9.94 3.10 2.67
C HIS A 42 -10.31 1.70 3.19
N GLN A 43 -11.52 1.21 2.89
CA GLN A 43 -11.93 -0.14 3.26
C GLN A 43 -11.07 -1.21 2.58
N MET A 44 -10.72 -1.04 1.30
CA MET A 44 -9.84 -1.99 0.61
C MET A 44 -8.45 -2.06 1.26
N ILE A 45 -7.87 -0.92 1.64
CA ILE A 45 -6.55 -0.87 2.30
C ILE A 45 -6.61 -1.57 3.67
N ILE A 46 -7.64 -1.29 4.48
CA ILE A 46 -7.80 -1.91 5.81
C ILE A 46 -8.01 -3.43 5.70
N GLN A 47 -8.84 -3.87 4.76
CA GLN A 47 -9.16 -5.28 4.56
C GLN A 47 -8.04 -6.08 3.88
N ASN A 48 -7.03 -5.40 3.33
CA ASN A 48 -5.90 -6.07 2.71
C ASN A 48 -5.08 -6.83 3.79
N LYS A 49 -5.08 -8.17 3.68
CA LYS A 49 -4.40 -9.08 4.61
C LYS A 49 -2.88 -9.12 4.41
N HIS A 50 -2.39 -8.61 3.28
CA HIS A 50 -0.98 -8.63 2.93
C HIS A 50 -0.24 -7.36 3.41
N LEU A 51 -0.99 -6.29 3.69
CA LEU A 51 -0.43 -5.07 4.26
C LEU A 51 -0.31 -5.18 5.78
N ILE A 52 0.81 -4.71 6.32
CA ILE A 52 0.96 -4.49 7.77
C ILE A 52 0.37 -3.14 8.17
N GLU A 53 0.14 -2.95 9.48
CA GLU A 53 -0.53 -1.76 10.01
C GLU A 53 0.17 -0.44 9.61
N ASP A 54 1.50 -0.41 9.65
CA ASP A 54 2.28 0.77 9.23
C ASP A 54 2.07 1.09 7.74
N GLU A 55 2.08 0.08 6.87
CA GLU A 55 1.84 0.26 5.43
C GLU A 55 0.42 0.77 5.17
N LYS A 56 -0.58 0.23 5.87
CA LYS A 56 -1.96 0.71 5.78
C LYS A 56 -2.05 2.18 6.15
N ASN A 57 -1.46 2.57 7.28
CA ASN A 57 -1.48 3.95 7.76
C ASN A 57 -0.78 4.90 6.79
N VAL A 58 0.36 4.51 6.22
CA VAL A 58 1.10 5.30 5.22
C VAL A 58 0.26 5.49 3.95
N ILE A 59 -0.31 4.41 3.40
CA ILE A 59 -1.12 4.48 2.18
C ILE A 59 -2.38 5.32 2.42
N ILE A 60 -3.05 5.15 3.56
CA ILE A 60 -4.24 5.93 3.92
C ILE A 60 -3.89 7.41 4.02
N ASN A 61 -2.78 7.77 4.67
CA ASN A 61 -2.37 9.16 4.79
C ASN A 61 -1.97 9.78 3.44
N LEU A 62 -1.34 9.01 2.54
CA LEU A 62 -0.95 9.47 1.21
C LEU A 62 -2.14 9.71 0.29
N LEU A 63 -3.16 8.85 0.37
CA LEU A 63 -4.33 8.90 -0.50
C LEU A 63 -5.48 9.73 0.05
N ARG A 64 -5.39 10.14 1.33
CA ARG A 64 -6.39 11.01 1.94
C ARG A 64 -6.47 12.30 1.13
N PRO A 65 -7.62 12.64 0.53
CA PRO A 65 -7.78 13.90 -0.16
C PRO A 65 -7.51 15.05 0.83
N SER A 66 -6.55 15.92 0.50
CA SER A 66 -6.39 17.18 1.23
C SER A 66 -7.68 17.96 1.07
N ALA A 67 -8.25 18.39 2.19
CA ALA A 67 -9.38 19.32 2.21
C ALA A 67 -9.00 20.65 1.54
#